data_AF-G7GWF0-F1
#
_entry.id   AF-G7GWF0-F1
#
_cell.length_a   1.000
_cell.length_b   1.000
_cell.length_c   1.000
_cell.angle_alpha   90.00
_cell.angle_beta   90.00
_cell.angle_gamma   90.00
#
_symmetry.space_group_name_H-M   'P 1'
#
loop_
_entity.id
_entity.type
_entity.pdbx_description
1 polymer ?
#
loop_
_entity_poly.entity_id
_entity_poly.type
_entity_poly.pdbx_seq_one_letter_code
_entity_poly.pdbx_strand_id
1 'polypeptide(L)'
;MKKYAVRAGDTLSALADAEYGDGELYTVIAAANDLADPDLITVGQELLIPYVTRRHRFAGPDSSAARAEITHRYYSEPADTIIWEVANHVAQRAIDPGAWLLIPDIADVPGHTVVENESLQILAERWYGDRSLAVIIERANRLPSSDVTPGQVIIAPRFNRRVQVGGQTVRGVCTSQYGDAWLHRWVPIVIAANRITDPDAIVSGQTLLMPS
;
A
#
# COMPACT_ATOMS: atom_id res chain seq x y z
N MET A 1 6.53 9.54 1.08
CA MET A 1 6.98 9.78 -0.32
C MET A 1 8.50 9.75 -0.45
N LYS A 2 9.02 9.30 -1.60
CA LYS A 2 10.46 9.40 -1.94
C LYS A 2 10.69 10.41 -3.08
N LYS A 3 11.91 10.93 -3.18
CA LYS A 3 12.36 11.77 -4.30
C LYS A 3 13.02 10.91 -5.36
N TYR A 4 12.74 11.19 -6.63
CA TYR A 4 13.32 10.49 -7.78
C TYR A 4 13.72 11.50 -8.85
N ALA A 5 14.98 11.46 -9.30
CA ALA A 5 15.44 12.28 -10.41
C ALA A 5 15.19 11.57 -11.73
N VAL A 6 14.38 12.17 -12.60
CA VAL A 6 14.01 11.64 -13.92
C VAL A 6 15.25 11.35 -14.75
N ARG A 7 15.30 10.16 -15.34
CA ARG A 7 16.38 9.67 -16.21
C ARG A 7 15.92 9.69 -17.66
N ALA A 8 16.89 9.66 -18.57
CA ALA A 8 16.60 9.59 -19.99
C ALA A 8 15.80 8.32 -20.32
N GLY A 9 14.65 8.49 -20.97
CA GLY A 9 13.75 7.38 -21.35
C GLY A 9 12.68 7.03 -20.32
N ASP A 10 12.68 7.67 -19.15
CA ASP A 10 11.62 7.49 -18.17
C ASP A 10 10.27 8.01 -18.71
N THR A 11 9.20 7.32 -18.34
CA THR A 11 7.81 7.78 -18.46
C THR A 11 7.12 7.59 -17.12
N LEU A 12 6.07 8.36 -16.82
CA LEU A 12 5.36 8.19 -15.55
C LEU A 12 4.72 6.81 -15.42
N SER A 13 4.27 6.21 -16.51
CA SER A 13 3.71 4.85 -16.52
C SER A 13 4.78 3.79 -16.25
N ALA A 14 5.97 3.89 -16.85
CA ALA A 14 7.07 2.98 -16.54
C ALA A 14 7.55 3.13 -15.09
N LEU A 15 7.59 4.36 -14.57
CA LEU A 15 7.89 4.61 -13.16
C LEU A 15 6.81 4.03 -12.25
N ALA A 16 5.53 4.23 -12.55
CA ALA A 16 4.43 3.65 -11.77
C ALA A 16 4.41 2.12 -11.81
N ASP A 17 4.74 1.50 -12.95
CA ASP A 17 4.89 0.06 -13.04
C ASP A 17 6.05 -0.45 -12.19
N ALA A 18 7.21 0.22 -12.26
CA ALA A 18 8.36 -0.11 -11.45
C ALA A 18 8.08 0.01 -9.94
N GLU A 19 7.39 1.08 -9.51
CA GLU A 19 7.13 1.38 -8.10
C GLU A 19 5.92 0.62 -7.54
N TYR A 20 4.85 0.56 -8.30
CA TYR A 20 3.54 0.08 -7.86
C TYR A 20 3.11 -1.22 -8.54
N GLY A 21 3.85 -1.73 -9.53
CA GLY A 21 3.45 -2.91 -10.31
C GLY A 21 2.20 -2.70 -11.18
N ASP A 22 1.82 -1.44 -11.40
CA ASP A 22 0.61 -1.04 -12.11
C ASP A 22 0.86 0.32 -12.79
N GLY A 23 1.23 0.28 -14.07
CA GLY A 23 1.53 1.48 -14.86
C GLY A 23 0.40 2.50 -14.92
N GLU A 24 -0.87 2.09 -14.76
CA GLU A 24 -2.04 2.97 -14.75
C GLU A 24 -2.10 3.88 -13.50
N LEU A 25 -1.29 3.57 -12.48
CA LEU A 25 -1.12 4.42 -11.30
C LEU A 25 -0.17 5.60 -11.54
N TYR A 26 0.26 5.86 -12.78
CA TYR A 26 1.02 7.07 -13.13
C TYR A 26 0.31 8.36 -12.71
N THR A 27 -1.02 8.34 -12.67
CA THR A 27 -1.86 9.45 -12.20
C THR A 27 -1.60 9.80 -10.73
N VAL A 28 -1.15 8.86 -9.90
CA VAL A 28 -0.71 9.11 -8.52
C VAL A 28 0.54 9.98 -8.50
N ILE A 29 1.50 9.69 -9.38
CA ILE A 29 2.75 10.46 -9.50
C ILE A 29 2.44 11.85 -10.06
N ALA A 30 1.60 11.94 -11.09
CA ALA A 30 1.17 13.21 -11.66
C ALA A 30 0.48 14.11 -10.62
N ALA A 31 -0.46 13.54 -9.85
CA ALA A 31 -1.15 14.23 -8.77
C ALA A 31 -0.20 14.72 -7.65
N ALA A 32 0.81 13.94 -7.31
CA ALA A 32 1.75 14.32 -6.25
C ALA A 32 2.69 15.48 -6.64
N ASN A 33 2.91 15.66 -7.95
CA ASN A 33 3.84 16.64 -8.51
C ASN A 33 3.13 17.79 -9.24
N ASP A 34 1.81 17.90 -9.10
CA ASP A 34 1.00 18.96 -9.70
C ASP A 34 1.22 19.07 -11.23
N LEU A 35 1.41 17.92 -11.90
CA LEU A 35 1.68 17.86 -13.35
C LEU A 35 0.38 18.03 -14.15
N ALA A 36 0.30 19.10 -14.94
CA ALA A 36 -0.82 19.34 -15.83
C ALA A 36 -0.85 18.36 -17.01
N ASP A 37 0.32 18.01 -17.53
CA ASP A 37 0.51 17.02 -18.59
C ASP A 37 1.42 15.89 -18.08
N PRO A 38 0.89 14.68 -17.83
CA PRO A 38 1.65 13.53 -17.38
C PRO A 38 2.75 13.06 -18.36
N ASP A 39 2.66 13.42 -19.64
CA ASP A 39 3.63 13.02 -20.66
C ASP A 39 4.84 13.98 -20.73
N LEU A 40 4.76 15.12 -20.05
CA LEU A 40 5.81 16.14 -20.03
C LEU A 40 6.64 16.07 -18.75
N ILE A 41 7.57 15.12 -18.71
CA ILE A 41 8.64 15.07 -17.70
C ILE A 41 10.00 15.33 -18.34
N THR A 42 10.91 15.99 -17.61
CA THR A 42 12.23 16.37 -18.11
C THR A 42 13.34 15.65 -17.35
N VAL A 43 14.39 15.25 -18.05
CA VAL A 43 15.56 14.60 -17.41
C VAL A 43 16.16 15.52 -16.34
N GLY A 44 16.40 14.96 -15.15
CA GLY A 44 16.88 15.68 -13.98
C GLY A 44 15.77 16.32 -13.13
N GLN A 45 14.53 16.35 -13.60
CA GLN A 45 13.38 16.77 -12.80
C GLN A 45 13.25 15.87 -11.56
N GLU A 46 13.12 16.49 -10.39
CA GLU A 46 12.84 15.75 -9.16
C GLU A 46 11.34 15.52 -9.02
N LEU A 47 10.93 14.24 -9.02
CA LEU A 47 9.57 13.81 -8.77
C LEU A 47 9.42 13.28 -7.35
N LEU A 48 8.33 13.66 -6.70
CA LEU A 48 7.79 13.02 -5.51
C LEU A 48 7.03 11.77 -5.93
N ILE A 49 7.45 10.62 -5.42
CA ILE A 49 6.79 9.33 -5.63
C ILE A 49 6.14 8.93 -4.31
N PRO A 50 4.80 9.03 -4.19
CA PRO A 50 4.07 8.49 -3.04
C PRO A 50 4.27 7.00 -2.92
N TYR A 51 4.18 6.47 -1.71
CA TYR A 51 4.09 5.04 -1.52
C TYR A 51 2.65 4.58 -1.73
N VAL A 52 2.47 3.76 -2.75
CA VAL A 52 1.28 2.92 -2.92
C VAL A 52 1.73 1.47 -2.83
N THR A 53 1.00 0.64 -2.08
CA THR A 53 1.27 -0.80 -1.97
C THR A 53 1.33 -1.38 -3.37
N ARG A 54 2.42 -2.08 -3.66
CA ARG A 54 2.62 -2.74 -4.94
C ARG A 54 1.44 -3.65 -5.27
N ARG A 55 1.02 -3.65 -6.53
CA ARG A 55 0.02 -4.53 -7.10
C ARG A 55 0.68 -5.61 -7.92
N HIS A 56 0.05 -6.78 -7.92
CA HIS A 56 0.42 -7.92 -8.76
C HIS A 56 -0.84 -8.41 -9.47
N ARG A 57 -0.81 -8.44 -10.80
CA ARG A 57 -1.91 -8.99 -11.59
C ARG A 57 -1.77 -10.51 -11.66
N PHE A 58 -2.72 -11.22 -11.08
CA PHE A 58 -2.76 -12.68 -11.11
C PHE A 58 -3.31 -13.17 -12.45
N ALA A 59 -2.48 -13.78 -13.30
CA ALA A 59 -2.87 -14.09 -14.69
C ALA A 59 -3.33 -15.54 -14.91
N GLY A 60 -3.00 -16.47 -14.01
CA GLY A 60 -3.21 -17.92 -14.19
C GLY A 60 -4.28 -18.50 -13.26
N PRO A 61 -4.52 -19.83 -13.33
CA PRO A 61 -5.38 -20.52 -12.38
C PRO A 61 -4.75 -20.55 -10.98
N ASP A 62 -5.58 -20.45 -9.96
CA ASP A 62 -5.12 -20.56 -8.57
C ASP A 62 -4.63 -21.99 -8.25
N SER A 63 -3.39 -22.08 -7.80
CA SER A 63 -2.74 -23.32 -7.41
C SER A 63 -1.62 -23.03 -6.41
N SER A 64 -1.24 -24.02 -5.60
CA SER A 64 -0.12 -23.87 -4.66
C SER A 64 1.18 -23.46 -5.35
N ALA A 65 1.41 -23.92 -6.59
CA ALA A 65 2.57 -23.52 -7.38
C ALA A 65 2.51 -22.03 -7.80
N ALA A 66 1.35 -21.56 -8.27
CA ALA A 66 1.17 -20.15 -8.64
C ALA A 66 1.32 -19.22 -7.42
N ARG A 67 0.76 -19.61 -6.27
CA ARG A 67 0.92 -18.88 -5.00
C ARG A 67 2.37 -18.86 -4.53
N ALA A 68 3.07 -19.99 -4.63
CA ALA A 68 4.49 -20.07 -4.32
C ALA A 68 5.32 -19.16 -5.25
N GLU A 69 4.99 -19.07 -6.55
CA GLU A 69 5.69 -18.17 -7.48
C GLU A 69 5.59 -16.70 -7.06
N ILE A 70 4.40 -16.25 -6.63
CA ILE A 70 4.22 -14.90 -6.08
C ILE A 70 5.13 -14.71 -4.87
N THR A 71 5.14 -15.67 -3.95
CA THR A 71 5.98 -15.60 -2.76
C THR A 71 7.46 -15.50 -3.12
N HIS A 72 7.98 -16.36 -3.99
CA HIS A 72 9.38 -16.33 -4.43
C HIS A 72 9.75 -15.03 -5.16
N ARG A 73 8.79 -14.37 -5.80
CA ARG A 73 9.02 -13.11 -6.52
C ARG A 73 9.22 -11.92 -5.58
N TYR A 74 8.50 -11.89 -4.45
CA TYR A 74 8.43 -10.70 -3.59
C TYR A 74 8.96 -10.91 -2.17
N TYR A 75 9.14 -12.14 -1.75
CA TYR A 75 9.55 -12.52 -0.40
C TYR A 75 10.65 -13.58 -0.44
N SER A 76 11.39 -13.70 0.66
CA SER A 76 12.54 -14.59 0.74
C SER A 76 12.19 -15.99 1.24
N GLU A 77 11.14 -16.13 2.05
CA GLU A 77 10.81 -17.40 2.71
C GLU A 77 9.43 -17.91 2.26
N PRO A 78 9.25 -19.24 2.03
CA PRO A 78 7.94 -19.80 1.70
C PRO A 78 6.86 -19.48 2.76
N ALA A 79 7.26 -19.35 4.03
CA ALA A 79 6.38 -18.98 5.13
C ALA A 79 5.78 -17.56 5.00
N ASP A 80 6.36 -16.69 4.16
CA ASP A 80 5.84 -15.33 3.91
C ASP A 80 4.60 -15.30 3.03
N THR A 81 4.22 -16.43 2.44
CA THR A 81 3.00 -16.54 1.61
C THR A 81 1.78 -15.97 2.35
N ILE A 82 1.69 -16.21 3.65
CA ILE A 82 0.56 -15.74 4.47
C ILE A 82 0.45 -14.20 4.54
N ILE A 83 1.55 -13.46 4.36
CA ILE A 83 1.58 -11.99 4.43
C ILE A 83 0.69 -11.40 3.34
N TRP A 84 0.94 -11.76 2.08
CA TRP A 84 0.16 -11.25 0.96
C TRP A 84 -1.21 -11.95 0.88
N GLU A 85 -1.33 -13.22 1.26
CA GLU A 85 -2.62 -13.91 1.26
C GLU A 85 -3.62 -13.27 2.23
N VAL A 86 -3.20 -12.97 3.47
CA VAL A 86 -4.06 -12.33 4.45
C VAL A 86 -4.34 -10.89 4.06
N ALA A 87 -3.35 -10.15 3.57
CA ALA A 87 -3.55 -8.77 3.11
C ALA A 87 -4.64 -8.69 2.01
N ASN A 88 -4.75 -9.70 1.15
CA ASN A 88 -5.78 -9.77 0.11
C ASN A 88 -7.04 -10.54 0.52
N HIS A 89 -7.08 -11.06 1.75
CA HIS A 89 -8.11 -11.96 2.25
C HIS A 89 -8.28 -13.24 1.40
N VAL A 90 -7.22 -13.71 0.74
CA VAL A 90 -7.22 -14.89 -0.15
C VAL A 90 -6.65 -16.16 0.49
N ALA A 91 -6.27 -16.12 1.77
CA ALA A 91 -5.75 -17.29 2.50
C ALA A 91 -6.75 -18.46 2.54
N GLN A 92 -8.05 -18.19 2.46
CA GLN A 92 -9.12 -19.20 2.54
C GLN A 92 -10.11 -19.14 1.36
N ARG A 93 -9.73 -18.48 0.25
CA ARG A 93 -10.55 -18.41 -0.97
C ARG A 93 -9.68 -18.52 -2.20
N ALA A 94 -10.27 -18.97 -3.31
CA ALA A 94 -9.61 -18.99 -4.60
C ALA A 94 -9.36 -17.56 -5.11
N ILE A 95 -8.32 -17.42 -5.93
CA ILE A 95 -8.00 -16.19 -6.65
C ILE A 95 -8.46 -16.32 -8.09
N ASP A 96 -9.34 -15.42 -8.52
CA ASP A 96 -9.79 -15.41 -9.91
C ASP A 96 -8.70 -14.86 -10.85
N PRO A 97 -8.51 -15.46 -12.05
CA PRO A 97 -7.63 -14.89 -13.07
C PRO A 97 -8.04 -13.46 -13.42
N GLY A 98 -7.04 -12.57 -13.48
CA GLY A 98 -7.19 -11.14 -13.70
C GLY A 98 -7.27 -10.31 -12.42
N ALA A 99 -7.36 -10.92 -11.23
CA ALA A 99 -7.39 -10.21 -9.96
C ALA A 99 -6.10 -9.41 -9.72
N TRP A 100 -6.25 -8.23 -9.11
CA TRP A 100 -5.13 -7.43 -8.63
C TRP A 100 -4.91 -7.68 -7.15
N LEU A 101 -3.75 -8.21 -6.80
CA LEU A 101 -3.33 -8.50 -5.44
C LEU A 101 -2.42 -7.39 -4.93
N LEU A 102 -2.61 -6.96 -3.68
CA LEU A 102 -1.72 -6.05 -2.99
C LEU A 102 -0.57 -6.84 -2.35
N ILE A 103 0.66 -6.39 -2.55
CA ILE A 103 1.87 -7.03 -2.07
C ILE A 103 2.52 -6.13 -1.01
N PRO A 104 2.28 -6.39 0.29
CA PRO A 104 2.97 -5.69 1.37
C PRO A 104 4.49 -5.83 1.24
N ASP A 105 5.22 -4.74 1.36
CA ASP A 105 6.68 -4.75 1.31
C ASP A 105 7.26 -4.87 2.74
N ILE A 106 8.16 -5.81 2.93
CA ILE A 106 8.82 -6.08 4.22
C ILE A 106 10.33 -5.79 4.16
N ALA A 107 10.86 -5.42 2.99
CA ALA A 107 12.26 -5.06 2.82
C ALA A 107 12.48 -3.58 3.16
N ASP A 108 13.63 -3.27 3.77
CA ASP A 108 14.06 -1.89 4.09
C ASP A 108 13.01 -1.05 4.84
N VAL A 109 12.24 -1.70 5.71
CA VAL A 109 11.20 -1.07 6.51
C VAL A 109 11.79 -0.51 7.80
N PRO A 110 11.51 0.76 8.16
CA PRO A 110 11.94 1.32 9.44
C PRO A 110 11.40 0.53 10.63
N GLY A 111 12.22 0.39 11.66
CA GLY A 111 11.81 -0.19 12.93
C GLY A 111 10.87 0.74 13.71
N HIS A 112 9.85 0.15 14.32
CA HIS A 112 8.99 0.72 15.35
C HIS A 112 9.40 0.13 16.71
N THR A 113 9.72 1.00 17.66
CA THR A 113 9.96 0.59 19.04
C THR A 113 8.61 0.48 19.74
N VAL A 114 8.26 -0.75 20.16
CA VAL A 114 7.03 -1.06 20.88
C VAL A 114 7.00 -0.25 22.18
N VAL A 115 5.88 0.43 22.44
CA VAL A 115 5.66 1.19 23.68
C VAL A 115 4.73 0.46 24.65
N GLU A 116 4.63 0.97 25.88
CA GLU A 116 3.77 0.40 26.90
C GLU A 116 2.31 0.28 26.42
N ASN A 117 1.67 -0.86 26.71
CA ASN A 117 0.29 -1.19 26.32
C ASN A 117 0.03 -1.35 24.80
N GLU A 118 1.06 -1.44 23.95
CA GLU A 118 0.87 -1.83 22.56
C GLU A 118 0.73 -3.36 22.43
N SER A 119 -0.19 -3.79 21.55
CA SER A 119 -0.27 -5.16 21.05
C SER A 119 -0.22 -5.16 19.53
N LEU A 120 0.09 -6.31 18.91
CA LEU A 120 0.08 -6.42 17.45
C LEU A 120 -1.27 -6.05 16.83
N GLN A 121 -2.40 -6.33 17.50
CA GLN A 121 -3.73 -5.94 17.02
C GLN A 121 -3.93 -4.43 17.08
N ILE A 122 -3.47 -3.75 18.15
CA ILE A 122 -3.53 -2.28 18.24
C ILE A 122 -2.65 -1.65 17.16
N LEU A 123 -1.46 -2.21 16.93
CA LEU A 123 -0.56 -1.77 15.88
C LEU A 123 -1.17 -1.96 14.49
N ALA A 124 -1.76 -3.13 14.22
CA ALA A 124 -2.42 -3.41 12.94
C ALA A 124 -3.64 -2.50 12.69
N GLU A 125 -4.45 -2.25 13.72
CA GLU A 125 -5.53 -1.26 13.65
C GLU A 125 -4.98 0.14 13.34
N ARG A 126 -3.87 0.55 13.96
CA ARG A 126 -3.28 1.88 13.79
C ARG A 126 -2.54 2.05 12.46
N TRP A 127 -1.88 1.01 11.95
CA TRP A 127 -1.11 1.10 10.71
C TRP A 127 -1.97 0.79 9.50
N TYR A 128 -2.88 -0.17 9.61
CA TYR A 128 -3.58 -0.73 8.46
C TYR A 128 -5.09 -0.53 8.49
N GLY A 129 -5.65 -0.12 9.63
CA GLY A 129 -7.10 0.05 9.82
C GLY A 129 -7.84 -1.27 9.99
N ASP A 130 -7.12 -2.34 10.32
CA ASP A 130 -7.71 -3.67 10.53
C ASP A 130 -6.86 -4.49 11.52
N ARG A 131 -7.43 -4.77 12.69
CA ARG A 131 -6.82 -5.62 13.73
C ARG A 131 -6.44 -7.02 13.25
N SER A 132 -7.17 -7.58 12.29
CA SER A 132 -6.92 -8.94 11.78
C SER A 132 -5.58 -9.04 11.04
N LEU A 133 -5.04 -7.90 10.60
CA LEU A 133 -3.72 -7.82 9.96
C LEU A 133 -2.56 -7.96 10.95
N ALA A 134 -2.80 -8.14 12.26
CA ALA A 134 -1.75 -8.43 13.23
C ALA A 134 -0.84 -9.60 12.81
N VAL A 135 -1.42 -10.61 12.13
CA VAL A 135 -0.67 -11.76 11.62
C VAL A 135 0.40 -11.37 10.60
N ILE A 136 0.19 -10.30 9.81
CA ILE A 136 1.21 -9.86 8.84
C ILE A 136 2.41 -9.24 9.56
N ILE A 137 2.16 -8.52 10.67
CA ILE A 137 3.21 -7.95 11.52
C ILE A 137 3.99 -9.07 12.20
N GLU A 138 3.28 -10.01 12.83
CA GLU A 138 3.88 -11.18 13.48
C GLU A 138 4.82 -11.94 12.54
N ARG A 139 4.31 -12.24 11.33
CA ARG A 139 5.03 -13.03 10.34
C ARG A 139 6.23 -12.28 9.78
N ALA A 140 6.07 -11.02 9.38
CA ALA A 140 7.17 -10.20 8.87
C ALA A 140 8.31 -10.03 9.88
N ASN A 141 7.98 -10.04 11.18
CA ASN A 141 8.94 -9.92 12.28
C ASN A 141 9.47 -11.26 12.81
N ARG A 142 9.03 -12.39 12.23
CA ARG A 142 9.42 -13.75 12.67
C ARG A 142 9.18 -13.97 14.17
N LEU A 143 8.11 -13.38 14.70
CA LEU A 143 7.82 -13.49 16.13
C LEU A 143 7.38 -14.91 16.50
N PRO A 144 7.81 -15.42 17.67
CA PRO A 144 7.42 -16.75 18.14
C PRO A 144 5.97 -16.80 18.64
N SER A 145 5.42 -15.66 19.07
CA SER A 145 4.01 -15.47 19.45
C SER A 145 3.55 -14.06 19.07
N SER A 146 2.26 -13.77 19.23
CA SER A 146 1.71 -12.43 19.01
C SER A 146 2.03 -11.42 20.13
N ASP A 147 2.81 -11.82 21.12
CA ASP A 147 3.17 -10.96 22.26
C ASP A 147 4.38 -10.10 21.90
N VAL A 148 4.29 -8.81 22.23
CA VAL A 148 5.38 -7.86 22.07
C VAL A 148 5.70 -7.18 23.40
N THR A 149 6.98 -6.90 23.62
CA THR A 149 7.45 -6.28 24.87
C THR A 149 7.79 -4.81 24.65
N PRO A 150 7.47 -3.89 25.58
CA PRO A 150 7.94 -2.51 25.50
C PRO A 150 9.46 -2.43 25.31
N GLY A 151 9.91 -1.62 24.37
CA GLY A 151 11.32 -1.49 23.95
C GLY A 151 11.74 -2.45 22.84
N GLN A 152 10.96 -3.49 22.52
CA GLN A 152 11.23 -4.36 21.38
C GLN A 152 11.09 -3.57 20.07
N VAL A 153 12.04 -3.75 19.16
CA VAL A 153 11.97 -3.15 17.82
C VAL A 153 11.37 -4.17 16.85
N ILE A 154 10.31 -3.77 16.16
CA ILE A 154 9.65 -4.56 15.11
C ILE A 154 9.52 -3.70 13.86
N ILE A 155 9.55 -4.30 12.67
CA ILE A 155 9.21 -3.61 11.44
C ILE A 155 7.69 -3.49 11.30
N ALA A 156 7.26 -2.40 10.67
CA ALA A 156 5.87 -2.18 10.26
C ALA A 156 5.75 -2.43 8.75
N PRO A 157 5.40 -3.65 8.28
CA PRO A 157 5.28 -3.94 6.85
C PRO A 157 4.64 -2.80 6.07
N ARG A 158 5.30 -2.34 5.02
CA ARG A 158 4.79 -1.24 4.21
C ARG A 158 3.55 -1.72 3.47
N PHE A 159 2.42 -1.30 4.00
CA PHE A 159 1.10 -1.63 3.49
C PHE A 159 0.20 -0.43 3.76
N ASN A 160 -0.37 0.16 2.71
CA ASN A 160 -1.22 1.32 2.88
C ASN A 160 -2.42 0.98 3.77
N ARG A 161 -2.73 1.92 4.67
CA ARG A 161 -3.90 1.86 5.52
C ARG A 161 -5.17 1.79 4.68
N ARG A 162 -6.13 1.01 5.14
CA ARG A 162 -7.49 0.98 4.63
C ARG A 162 -8.40 1.77 5.55
N VAL A 163 -9.26 2.59 4.97
CA VAL A 163 -10.26 3.36 5.71
C VAL A 163 -11.63 3.05 5.13
N GLN A 164 -12.54 2.55 5.97
CA GLN A 164 -13.95 2.46 5.60
C GLN A 164 -14.59 3.85 5.72
N VAL A 165 -15.25 4.27 4.64
CA VAL A 165 -15.99 5.52 4.58
C VAL A 165 -17.25 5.40 5.43
N GLY A 166 -17.49 6.38 6.30
CA GLY A 166 -18.68 6.50 7.14
C GLY A 166 -19.28 7.90 7.02
N GLY A 167 -19.89 8.21 5.88
CA GLY A 167 -20.51 9.51 5.59
C GLY A 167 -19.53 10.67 5.31
N GLN A 168 -18.22 10.40 5.26
CA GLN A 168 -17.23 11.42 4.89
C GLN A 168 -17.12 11.58 3.36
N THR A 169 -16.67 12.76 2.92
CA THR A 169 -16.12 12.97 1.56
C THR A 169 -14.66 12.51 1.49
N VAL A 170 -14.08 12.40 0.29
CA VAL A 170 -12.65 12.07 0.14
C VAL A 170 -11.78 13.07 0.90
N ARG A 171 -12.14 14.37 0.85
CA ARG A 171 -11.45 15.41 1.63
C ARG A 171 -11.55 15.14 3.14
N GLY A 172 -12.73 14.79 3.64
CA GLY A 172 -12.92 14.46 5.06
C GLY A 172 -12.07 13.28 5.51
N VAL A 173 -12.00 12.22 4.69
CA VAL A 173 -11.11 11.06 4.95
C VAL A 173 -9.65 11.50 4.97
N CYS A 174 -9.22 12.32 4.00
CA CYS A 174 -7.85 12.84 3.95
C CYS A 174 -7.51 13.72 5.16
N THR A 175 -8.43 14.58 5.61
CA THR A 175 -8.25 15.41 6.81
C THR A 175 -8.01 14.54 8.03
N SER A 176 -8.83 13.50 8.24
CA SER A 176 -8.65 12.60 9.38
C SER A 176 -7.34 11.79 9.30
N GLN A 177 -6.90 11.44 8.09
CA GLN A 177 -5.72 10.58 7.88
C GLN A 177 -4.38 11.33 7.89
N TYR A 178 -4.32 12.49 7.24
CA TYR A 178 -3.08 13.24 6.99
C TYR A 178 -3.03 14.58 7.72
N GLY A 179 -4.13 14.98 8.36
CA GLY A 179 -4.31 16.33 8.90
C GLY A 179 -4.70 17.33 7.82
N ASP A 180 -4.84 18.60 8.22
CA ASP A 180 -5.27 19.67 7.32
C ASP A 180 -4.14 20.24 6.44
N ALA A 181 -2.90 20.00 6.83
CA ALA A 181 -1.74 20.42 6.07
C ALA A 181 -1.67 19.63 4.75
N TRP A 182 -1.44 20.34 3.64
CA TRP A 182 -1.22 19.72 2.32
C TRP A 182 -2.39 18.92 1.75
N LEU A 183 -3.63 19.17 2.19
CA LEU A 183 -4.81 18.51 1.62
C LEU A 183 -4.96 18.70 0.09
N HIS A 184 -4.51 19.84 -0.44
CA HIS A 184 -4.48 20.08 -1.89
C HIS A 184 -3.66 19.03 -2.65
N ARG A 185 -2.67 18.40 -2.00
CA ARG A 185 -1.83 17.33 -2.56
C ARG A 185 -2.35 15.95 -2.22
N TRP A 186 -2.78 15.70 -0.98
CA TRP A 186 -3.23 14.37 -0.56
C TRP A 186 -4.56 13.94 -1.17
N VAL A 187 -5.52 14.87 -1.32
CA VAL A 187 -6.83 14.56 -1.92
C VAL A 187 -6.69 13.99 -3.34
N PRO A 188 -6.00 14.64 -4.30
CA PRO A 188 -5.85 14.08 -5.65
C PRO A 188 -5.01 12.78 -5.66
N ILE A 189 -4.02 12.63 -4.78
CA ILE A 189 -3.26 11.38 -4.62
C ILE A 189 -4.17 10.21 -4.20
N VAL A 190 -5.05 10.42 -3.21
CA VAL A 190 -5.99 9.38 -2.74
C VAL A 190 -7.00 9.05 -3.83
N ILE A 191 -7.52 10.06 -4.53
CA ILE A 191 -8.43 9.86 -5.68
C ILE A 191 -7.77 8.97 -6.73
N ALA A 192 -6.55 9.31 -7.16
CA ALA A 192 -5.80 8.57 -8.16
C ALA A 192 -5.49 7.14 -7.71
N ALA A 193 -4.99 6.95 -6.48
CA ALA A 193 -4.62 5.63 -5.96
C ALA A 193 -5.81 4.67 -5.87
N ASN A 194 -6.99 5.20 -5.60
CA ASN A 194 -8.25 4.46 -5.52
C ASN A 194 -9.03 4.42 -6.83
N ARG A 195 -8.51 5.01 -7.92
CA ARG A 195 -9.18 5.12 -9.22
C ARG A 195 -10.60 5.70 -9.11
N ILE A 196 -10.76 6.71 -8.26
CA ILE A 196 -12.06 7.37 -8.06
C ILE A 196 -12.29 8.31 -9.24
N THR A 197 -13.31 8.03 -10.05
CA THR A 197 -13.68 8.88 -11.19
C THR A 197 -14.47 10.11 -10.75
N ASP A 198 -15.40 9.92 -9.81
CA ASP A 198 -16.19 11.00 -9.20
C ASP A 198 -15.94 11.02 -7.68
N PRO A 199 -15.16 12.01 -7.18
CA PRO A 199 -14.84 12.13 -5.75
C PRO A 199 -16.05 12.36 -4.84
N ASP A 200 -17.16 12.86 -5.38
CA ASP A 200 -18.39 13.11 -4.63
C ASP A 200 -19.31 11.87 -4.60
N ALA A 201 -18.98 10.84 -5.37
CA ALA A 201 -19.75 9.58 -5.45
C ALA A 201 -19.27 8.49 -4.48
N ILE A 202 -18.35 8.77 -3.56
CA ILE A 202 -17.96 7.79 -2.55
C ILE A 202 -19.12 7.54 -1.57
N VAL A 203 -19.30 6.28 -1.14
CA VAL A 203 -20.43 5.88 -0.30
C VAL A 203 -19.98 5.24 1.01
N SER A 204 -20.85 5.29 2.02
CA SER A 204 -20.59 4.60 3.29
C SER A 204 -20.38 3.10 3.08
N GLY A 205 -19.39 2.53 3.76
CA GLY A 205 -18.95 1.14 3.60
C GLY A 205 -17.89 0.93 2.51
N GLN A 206 -17.69 1.89 1.60
CA GLN A 206 -16.58 1.83 0.64
C GLN A 206 -15.25 1.88 1.40
N THR A 207 -14.27 1.08 0.96
CA THR A 207 -12.92 1.10 1.53
C THR A 207 -11.98 1.88 0.63
N LEU A 208 -11.28 2.86 1.20
CA LEU A 208 -10.22 3.61 0.53
C LEU A 208 -8.85 3.15 1.01
N LEU A 209 -7.94 2.95 0.07
CA LEU A 209 -6.52 2.74 0.31
C LEU A 209 -5.83 4.10 0.48
N MET A 210 -5.03 4.26 1.53
CA MET A 210 -4.42 5.56 1.88
C MET A 210 -2.91 5.56 1.60
N PRO A 211 -2.43 6.25 0.53
CA PRO A 211 -1.00 6.39 0.20
C PRO A 211 -0.16 7.07 1.30
N SER A 212 1.18 6.95 1.28
CA SER A 212 2.08 7.56 2.30
C SER A 212 3.43 8.09 1.77
#